data_AF-A0A929KWM2-F1
#
_entry.id   AF-A0A929KWM2-F1
#
_cell.length_a   1.000
_cell.length_b   1.000
_cell.length_c   1.000
_cell.angle_alpha   90.00
_cell.angle_beta   90.00
_cell.angle_gamma   90.00
#
_symmetry.space_group_name_H-M   'P 1'
#
loop_
_entity.id
_entity.type
_entity.pdbx_description
1 polymer ?
#
loop_
_entity_poly.entity_id
_entity_poly.type
_entity_poly.pdbx_seq_one_letter_code
_entity_poly.pdbx_strand_id
1 'polypeptide(L)'
;MTVDETDDEAGREDARGSSFAPRHTRRLSDKILIAFHHACDQGDYEVAEELLRILEMMLTRRPVSPDANRRKNMESLVAAHERLWLLRHPDNRD
;
A
#
# COMPACT_ATOMS: atom_id res chain seq x y z
N MET A 1 19.68 -25.31 -62.53
CA MET A 1 20.57 -24.13 -62.59
C MET A 1 19.70 -22.91 -62.79
N THR A 2 19.58 -22.07 -61.76
CA THR A 2 19.15 -20.63 -61.74
C THR A 2 19.04 -20.27 -60.26
N VAL A 3 20.16 -19.87 -59.68
CA VAL A 3 20.48 -18.51 -59.17
C VAL A 3 19.76 -18.14 -57.88
N ASP A 4 20.60 -18.06 -56.86
CA ASP A 4 20.58 -17.28 -55.62
C ASP A 4 19.81 -15.96 -55.72
N GLU A 5 19.00 -15.66 -54.70
CA GLU A 5 18.69 -14.29 -54.31
C GLU A 5 18.43 -14.26 -52.78
N THR A 6 19.51 -14.00 -52.05
CA THR A 6 19.45 -13.42 -50.70
C THR A 6 18.82 -12.03 -50.78
N ASP A 7 17.73 -11.82 -50.05
CA ASP A 7 17.24 -10.49 -49.74
C ASP A 7 17.30 -10.28 -48.21
N ASP A 8 18.19 -9.37 -47.84
CA ASP A 8 18.35 -8.76 -46.53
C ASP A 8 17.12 -7.87 -46.26
N GLU A 9 16.28 -8.22 -45.28
CA GLU A 9 15.38 -7.25 -44.64
C GLU A 9 15.78 -7.02 -43.18
N ALA A 10 16.44 -5.89 -42.98
CA ALA A 10 16.70 -5.27 -41.70
C ALA A 10 15.39 -4.80 -41.05
N GLY A 11 14.93 -5.51 -40.01
CA GLY A 11 13.81 -5.11 -39.17
C GLY A 11 14.19 -5.11 -37.69
N ARG A 12 14.53 -3.94 -37.16
CA ARG A 12 14.72 -3.71 -35.72
C ARG A 12 13.44 -4.03 -34.95
N GLU A 13 13.50 -4.96 -34.00
CA GLU A 13 12.50 -5.06 -32.93
C GLU A 13 13.18 -5.27 -31.57
N ASP A 14 13.99 -4.29 -31.17
CA ASP A 14 14.20 -3.91 -29.77
C ASP A 14 12.87 -3.46 -29.15
N ALA A 15 11.94 -4.38 -28.89
CA ALA A 15 10.73 -4.08 -28.11
C ALA A 15 9.90 -5.34 -27.78
N ARG A 16 10.47 -6.31 -27.08
CA ARG A 16 9.64 -7.10 -26.16
C ARG A 16 9.95 -6.64 -24.77
N GLY A 17 9.28 -5.52 -24.47
CA GLY A 17 9.31 -4.86 -23.19
C GLY A 17 9.26 -5.90 -22.11
N SER A 18 10.34 -5.95 -21.33
CA SER A 18 10.27 -6.39 -19.95
C SER A 18 9.06 -5.66 -19.38
N SER A 19 7.97 -6.40 -19.24
CA SER A 19 6.77 -5.94 -18.59
C SER A 19 7.23 -5.53 -17.21
N PHE A 20 7.48 -4.24 -17.05
CA PHE A 20 7.54 -3.59 -15.75
C PHE A 20 6.10 -3.69 -15.22
N ALA A 21 5.73 -4.90 -14.81
CA ALA A 21 4.66 -5.11 -13.86
C ALA A 21 4.91 -4.05 -12.78
N PRO A 22 3.93 -3.19 -12.47
CA PRO A 22 4.14 -2.13 -11.51
C PRO A 22 4.74 -2.79 -10.28
N ARG A 23 5.98 -2.44 -9.94
CA ARG A 23 6.61 -2.92 -8.71
C ARG A 23 5.70 -2.36 -7.64
N HIS A 24 4.77 -3.18 -7.14
CA HIS A 24 3.66 -2.72 -6.33
C HIS A 24 4.25 -2.37 -4.96
N THR A 25 4.91 -1.23 -4.89
CA THR A 25 5.43 -0.70 -3.65
C THR A 25 4.22 -0.56 -2.75
N ARG A 26 4.27 -1.14 -1.55
CA ARG A 26 3.23 -0.98 -0.52
C ARG A 26 2.74 0.47 -0.51
N ARG A 27 1.42 0.68 -0.49
CA ARG A 27 0.84 2.03 -0.48
C ARG A 27 1.34 2.75 0.77
N LEU A 28 1.34 4.09 0.75
CA LEU A 28 1.76 4.85 1.92
C LEU A 28 0.89 4.49 3.15
N SER A 29 -0.41 4.26 2.98
CA SER A 29 -1.31 3.75 4.03
C SER A 29 -0.82 2.42 4.61
N ASP A 30 -0.41 1.46 3.77
CA ASP A 30 0.11 0.17 4.24
C ASP A 30 1.41 0.36 5.03
N LYS A 31 2.29 1.26 4.59
CA LYS A 31 3.55 1.58 5.29
C LYS A 31 3.27 2.21 6.66
N ILE A 32 2.28 3.10 6.75
CA ILE A 32 1.87 3.72 8.02
C ILE A 32 1.30 2.66 8.97
N LEU A 33 0.46 1.75 8.49
CA LEU A 33 -0.08 0.67 9.32
C LEU A 33 1.03 -0.25 9.86
N ILE A 34 2.04 -0.56 9.05
CA ILE A 34 3.20 -1.35 9.51
C ILE A 34 3.97 -0.59 10.59
N ALA A 35 4.24 0.70 10.39
CA ALA A 35 4.92 1.53 11.38
C ALA A 35 4.10 1.66 12.68
N PHE A 36 2.77 1.76 12.56
CA PHE A 36 1.86 1.79 13.69
C PHE A 36 1.96 0.51 14.52
N HIS A 37 1.89 -0.67 13.88
CA HIS A 37 2.02 -1.94 14.58
C HIS A 37 3.39 -2.07 15.25
N HIS A 38 4.45 -1.66 14.58
CA HIS A 38 5.79 -1.64 15.15
C HIS A 38 5.89 -0.73 16.39
N ALA A 39 5.30 0.47 16.35
CA ALA A 39 5.24 1.36 17.49
C ALA A 39 4.43 0.75 18.65
N CYS A 40 3.30 0.10 18.37
CA CYS A 40 2.55 -0.66 19.36
C CYS A 40 3.38 -1.77 20.03
N ASP A 41 4.13 -2.54 19.23
CA ASP A 41 4.95 -3.65 19.74
C ASP A 41 6.13 -3.14 20.60
N GLN A 42 6.58 -1.90 20.37
CA GLN A 42 7.59 -1.22 21.19
C GLN A 42 7.00 -0.52 22.43
N GLY A 43 5.68 -0.46 22.57
CA GLY A 43 5.01 0.31 23.62
C GLY A 43 5.05 1.83 23.41
N ASP A 44 5.48 2.30 22.24
CA ASP A 44 5.53 3.72 21.90
C ASP A 44 4.15 4.18 21.40
N TYR A 45 3.25 4.38 22.34
CA TYR A 45 1.86 4.68 22.04
C TYR A 45 1.63 6.10 21.54
N GLU A 46 2.51 7.05 21.85
CA GLU A 46 2.43 8.43 21.35
C GLU A 46 2.72 8.45 19.85
N VAL A 47 3.81 7.79 19.42
CA VAL A 47 4.14 7.63 18.00
C VAL A 47 3.03 6.86 17.26
N ALA A 48 2.49 5.80 17.87
CA ALA A 48 1.38 5.05 17.29
C ALA A 48 0.13 5.93 17.05
N GLU A 49 -0.19 6.83 17.99
CA GLU A 49 -1.32 7.75 17.87
C GLU A 49 -1.12 8.76 16.74
N GLU A 50 0.07 9.37 16.62
CA GLU A 50 0.36 10.30 15.53
C GLU A 50 0.30 9.62 14.15
N LEU A 51 0.77 8.37 14.05
CA LEU A 51 0.66 7.58 12.82
C LEU A 51 -0.81 7.34 12.41
N LEU A 52 -1.70 7.07 13.37
CA LEU A 52 -3.13 6.93 13.10
C LEU A 52 -3.76 8.25 12.65
N ARG A 53 -3.43 9.39 13.28
CA ARG A 53 -3.91 10.71 12.85
C ARG A 53 -3.50 11.02 11.41
N ILE A 54 -2.27 10.69 11.03
CA ILE A 54 -1.80 10.85 9.64
C ILE A 54 -2.60 9.95 8.69
N LEU A 55 -2.85 8.69 9.07
CA LEU A 55 -3.64 7.77 8.25
C LEU A 55 -5.07 8.25 8.07
N GLU A 56 -5.74 8.65 9.16
CA GLU A 56 -7.08 9.22 9.15
C GLU A 56 -7.14 10.46 8.24
N MET A 57 -6.19 11.37 8.41
CA MET A 57 -6.06 12.56 7.57
C MET A 57 -5.95 12.19 6.08
N MET A 58 -5.17 11.18 5.72
CA MET A 58 -5.04 10.73 4.33
C MET A 58 -6.35 10.13 3.79
N LEU A 59 -7.09 9.39 4.61
CA LEU A 59 -8.32 8.71 4.21
C LEU A 59 -9.54 9.63 4.13
N THR A 60 -9.53 10.74 4.88
CA THR A 60 -10.65 11.68 4.99
C THR A 60 -10.50 12.94 4.13
N ARG A 61 -9.25 13.35 3.79
CA ARG A 61 -8.99 14.58 3.03
C ARG A 61 -9.50 14.59 1.58
N ARG A 62 -9.75 13.44 0.96
CA ARG A 62 -10.19 13.38 -0.44
C ARG A 62 -11.44 12.51 -0.55
N PRO A 63 -12.60 13.03 -1.03
CA PRO A 63 -13.70 12.19 -1.47
C PRO A 63 -13.24 11.46 -2.74
N VAL A 64 -12.47 10.40 -2.56
CA VAL A 64 -12.27 9.40 -3.62
C VAL A 64 -13.65 8.78 -3.84
N SER A 65 -14.04 8.66 -5.12
CA SER A 65 -15.21 7.93 -5.62
C SER A 65 -15.65 6.81 -4.67
N PRO A 66 -16.97 6.55 -4.46
CA PRO A 66 -17.45 5.46 -3.60
C PRO A 66 -16.92 4.10 -4.11
N ASP A 67 -15.71 3.78 -3.69
CA ASP A 67 -14.94 2.61 -4.08
C ASP A 67 -14.94 1.65 -2.89
N ALA A 68 -15.09 0.36 -3.17
CA ALA A 68 -14.96 -0.72 -2.19
C ALA A 68 -13.66 -0.61 -1.38
N ASN A 69 -12.60 -0.02 -1.97
CA ASN A 69 -11.35 0.25 -1.27
C ASN A 69 -11.50 1.23 -0.11
N ARG A 70 -12.42 2.21 -0.17
CA ARG A 70 -12.66 3.18 0.91
C ARG A 70 -13.22 2.51 2.16
N ARG A 71 -14.18 1.59 1.98
CA ARG A 71 -14.80 0.87 3.10
C ARG A 71 -13.75 0.02 3.83
N LYS A 72 -12.96 -0.76 3.09
CA LYS A 72 -11.85 -1.56 3.63
C LYS A 72 -10.80 -0.71 4.36
N ASN A 73 -10.45 0.44 3.80
CA ASN A 73 -9.51 1.36 4.44
C ASN A 73 -10.07 1.92 5.76
N MET A 74 -11.36 2.24 5.80
CA MET A 74 -12.01 2.74 7.01
C MET A 74 -12.13 1.65 8.09
N GLU A 75 -12.50 0.43 7.71
CA GLU A 75 -12.50 -0.74 8.60
C GLU A 75 -11.10 -0.98 9.18
N SER A 76 -10.05 -0.87 8.35
CA SER A 76 -8.66 -1.00 8.81
C SER A 76 -8.26 0.10 9.79
N LEU A 77 -8.73 1.33 9.57
CA LEU A 77 -8.48 2.45 10.48
C LEU A 77 -9.18 2.23 11.83
N VAL A 78 -10.45 1.80 11.82
CA VAL A 78 -11.22 1.51 13.03
C VAL A 78 -10.55 0.40 13.85
N ALA A 79 -10.20 -0.73 13.22
CA ALA A 79 -9.52 -1.84 13.89
C ALA A 79 -8.17 -1.42 14.50
N ALA A 80 -7.45 -0.49 13.85
CA ALA A 80 -6.20 0.04 14.38
C ALA A 80 -6.42 0.93 15.61
N HIS A 81 -7.46 1.78 15.61
CA HIS A 81 -7.87 2.55 16.78
C HIS A 81 -8.26 1.66 17.97
N GLU A 82 -9.06 0.62 17.73
CA GLU A 82 -9.47 -0.34 18.76
C GLU A 82 -8.24 -1.04 19.38
N ARG A 83 -7.29 -1.47 18.55
CA ARG A 83 -6.04 -2.06 19.03
C ARG A 83 -5.28 -1.09 19.94
N LEU A 84 -5.09 0.17 19.53
CA LEU A 84 -4.37 1.15 20.35
C LEU A 84 -5.11 1.41 21.68
N TRP A 85 -6.44 1.46 21.64
CA TRP A 85 -7.24 1.66 22.84
C TRP A 85 -7.05 0.53 23.85
N LEU A 86 -7.11 -0.73 23.40
CA LEU A 86 -6.90 -1.92 24.25
C LEU A 86 -5.50 -1.97 24.85
N LEU A 87 -4.48 -1.52 24.09
CA LEU A 87 -3.10 -1.45 24.58
C LEU A 87 -2.90 -0.38 25.66
N ARG A 88 -3.65 0.73 25.60
CA ARG A 88 -3.63 1.79 26.62
C ARG A 88 -4.50 1.48 27.83
N HIS A 89 -5.49 0.60 27.70
CA HIS A 89 -6.44 0.26 28.75
C HIS A 89 -6.52 -1.26 28.97
N PRO A 90 -5.46 -1.87 29.53
CA PRO A 90 -5.40 -3.31 29.73
C PRO A 90 -6.54 -3.85 30.62
N ASP A 91 -7.07 -3.02 31.53
CA ASP A 91 -8.13 -3.37 32.48
C ASP A 91 -9.53 -3.48 31.84
N ASN A 92 -9.69 -3.07 30.58
CA ASN A 92 -10.97 -3.15 29.86
C ASN A 92 -11.04 -4.37 28.91
N ARG A 93 -10.23 -5.40 29.15
CA ARG A 93 -10.16 -6.62 28.32
C ARG A 93 -11.06 -7.78 28.82
N ASP A 94 -11.96 -7.52 29.75
CA ASP A 94 -12.87 -8.50 30.38
C ASP A 94 -14.23 -8.64 29.67
#